data_AF-A0A0L6UX25-F1
#
_entry.id   AF-A0A0L6UX25-F1
#
_cell.length_a   1.000
_cell.length_b   1.000
_cell.length_c   1.000
_cell.angle_alpha   90.00
_cell.angle_beta   90.00
_cell.angle_gamma   90.00
#
_symmetry.space_group_name_H-M   'P 1'
#
loop_
_entity.id
_entity.type
_entity.pdbx_description
1 polymer ?
#
loop_
_entity_poly.entity_id
_entity_poly.type
_entity_poly.pdbx_seq_one_letter_code
_entity_poly.pdbx_strand_id
1 'polypeptide(L)'
;MPRSTIITTTTLAARSAKEDIPLPQQAVVTWRTPLSTQLRAPSSTSPDQLDSTTHSNLNTYLVIAPDLKDSNRCVLLKLREEHIKMAKEGLNTGRIVNGGAMLDSDPSESNSFLPKMTGSWLLIKASSIDEARQMCLNDVYSTQSAWDVTKLQITPVKTIV
;
A
#
# COMPACT_ATOMS: atom_id res chain seq x y z
N MET A 1 -21.27 60.31 35.30
CA MET A 1 -22.27 60.89 34.38
C MET A 1 -21.56 61.89 33.47
N PRO A 2 -21.83 62.00 32.16
CA PRO A 2 -22.61 61.09 31.30
C PRO A 2 -22.03 60.87 29.86
N ARG A 3 -22.56 59.83 29.16
CA ARG A 3 -23.04 59.75 27.74
C ARG A 3 -22.16 60.28 26.58
N SER A 4 -22.05 59.66 25.40
CA SER A 4 -23.01 58.87 24.60
C SER A 4 -22.32 58.14 23.43
N THR A 5 -22.80 56.92 23.16
CA THR A 5 -23.32 56.39 21.88
C THR A 5 -22.53 56.55 20.57
N ILE A 6 -22.09 55.42 20.00
CA ILE A 6 -22.22 55.13 18.55
C ILE A 6 -22.74 53.71 18.38
N ILE A 7 -23.88 53.61 17.68
CA ILE A 7 -24.54 52.41 17.19
C ILE A 7 -23.85 52.04 15.87
N THR A 8 -23.48 50.78 15.66
CA THR A 8 -23.16 50.28 14.31
C THR A 8 -23.96 49.03 14.03
N THR A 9 -24.80 49.16 13.00
CA THR A 9 -25.77 48.20 12.50
C THR A 9 -25.09 47.16 11.61
N THR A 10 -25.39 45.89 11.89
CA THR A 10 -25.68 44.75 11.00
C THR A 10 -25.23 44.83 9.53
N THR A 11 -24.47 43.80 9.08
CA THR A 11 -24.87 42.92 7.97
C THR A 11 -24.13 41.58 8.09
N LEU A 12 -24.84 40.55 8.55
CA LEU A 12 -24.40 39.16 8.54
C LEU A 12 -24.74 38.58 7.16
N ALA A 13 -23.74 38.47 6.27
CA ALA A 13 -23.92 37.77 5.02
C ALA A 13 -23.89 36.25 5.29
N ALA A 14 -25.05 35.60 5.20
CA ALA A 14 -25.17 34.16 5.25
C ALA A 14 -24.53 33.55 4.00
N ARG A 15 -23.32 32.98 4.13
CA ARG A 15 -22.71 32.15 3.10
C ARG A 15 -23.23 30.73 3.26
N SER A 16 -24.05 30.31 2.31
CA SER A 16 -24.53 28.93 2.14
C SER A 16 -23.35 27.96 2.17
N ALA A 17 -23.24 27.19 3.25
CA ALA A 17 -22.38 26.02 3.33
C ALA A 17 -23.03 24.95 2.46
N LYS A 18 -22.57 24.82 1.22
CA LYS A 18 -22.65 23.52 0.55
C LYS A 18 -21.71 22.63 1.35
N GLU A 19 -22.30 21.69 2.08
CA GLU A 19 -21.57 20.57 2.65
C GLU A 19 -20.85 19.86 1.50
N ASP A 20 -19.55 20.14 1.35
CA ASP A 20 -18.65 19.30 0.59
C ASP A 20 -18.57 17.98 1.36
N ILE A 21 -19.49 17.07 1.04
CA ILE A 21 -19.43 15.68 1.46
C ILE A 21 -18.10 15.15 0.91
N PRO A 22 -17.10 14.84 1.75
CA PRO A 22 -15.86 14.28 1.27
C PRO A 22 -16.19 12.94 0.60
N LEU A 23 -15.81 12.79 -0.67
CA LEU A 23 -15.85 11.48 -1.32
C LEU A 23 -15.17 10.47 -0.38
N PRO A 24 -15.75 9.28 -0.15
CA PRO A 24 -15.14 8.30 0.73
C PRO A 24 -13.74 8.00 0.23
N GLN A 25 -12.73 8.38 1.00
CA GLN A 25 -11.35 7.99 0.74
C GLN A 25 -11.34 6.47 0.80
N GLN A 26 -11.16 5.83 -0.36
CA GLN A 26 -10.97 4.38 -0.42
C GLN A 26 -9.83 4.03 0.54
N ALA A 27 -10.07 3.11 1.47
CA ALA A 27 -9.04 2.76 2.44
C ALA A 27 -7.81 2.23 1.70
N VAL A 28 -6.64 2.74 2.06
CA VAL A 28 -5.38 2.33 1.44
C VAL A 28 -5.09 0.86 1.79
N VAL A 29 -5.08 0.00 0.78
CA VAL A 29 -4.69 -1.41 0.94
C VAL A 29 -3.17 -1.48 1.08
N THR A 30 -2.69 -2.13 2.14
CA THR A 30 -1.26 -2.31 2.46
C THR A 30 -0.98 -3.76 2.84
N TRP A 31 0.28 -4.11 3.10
CA TRP A 31 0.66 -5.44 3.60
C TRP A 31 -0.05 -5.82 4.92
N ARG A 32 -0.47 -4.83 5.72
CA ARG A 32 -1.18 -5.05 6.99
C ARG A 32 -2.67 -5.28 6.83
N THR A 33 -3.25 -4.97 5.66
CA THR A 33 -4.68 -5.12 5.42
C THR A 33 -5.02 -6.62 5.31
N PRO A 34 -5.79 -7.22 6.24
CA PRO A 34 -6.14 -8.63 6.14
C PRO A 34 -6.90 -8.93 4.84
N LEU A 35 -6.78 -10.16 4.33
CA LEU A 35 -7.50 -10.58 3.11
C LEU A 35 -9.03 -10.52 3.28
N SER A 36 -9.54 -10.68 4.51
CA SER A 36 -10.97 -10.69 4.82
C SER A 36 -11.56 -9.31 5.14
N THR A 37 -10.73 -8.27 5.29
CA THR A 37 -11.20 -6.94 5.67
C THR A 37 -11.68 -6.19 4.43
N GLN A 38 -12.86 -6.56 3.95
CA GLN A 38 -13.69 -5.64 3.17
C GLN A 38 -14.30 -4.65 4.18
N LEU A 39 -14.17 -3.35 3.90
CA LEU A 39 -14.78 -2.29 4.69
C LEU A 39 -16.27 -2.55 4.84
N ARG A 40 -16.73 -2.84 6.06
CA ARG A 40 -18.16 -2.79 6.38
C ARG A 40 -18.59 -1.33 6.28
N ALA A 41 -19.21 -0.94 5.17
CA ALA A 41 -20.02 0.26 5.16
C ALA A 41 -21.11 0.10 6.25
N PRO A 42 -21.42 1.12 7.08
CA PRO A 42 -22.59 1.06 7.93
C PRO A 42 -23.83 1.15 7.05
N SER A 43 -24.33 0.01 6.56
CA SER A 43 -25.66 -0.06 5.97
C SER A 43 -26.67 -0.02 7.12
N SER A 44 -27.25 1.16 7.34
CA SER A 44 -28.56 1.23 7.96
C SER A 44 -29.57 0.53 7.04
N THR A 45 -30.61 -0.03 7.67
CA THR A 45 -31.87 -0.57 7.12
C THR A 45 -31.95 -2.08 6.77
N SER A 46 -32.79 -2.73 7.58
CA SER A 46 -33.66 -3.90 7.36
C SER A 46 -33.08 -5.34 7.33
N PRO A 47 -33.71 -6.30 8.04
CA PRO A 47 -33.25 -7.68 8.15
C PRO A 47 -33.95 -8.56 7.11
N ASP A 48 -33.50 -8.56 5.86
CA ASP A 48 -33.91 -9.62 4.91
C ASP A 48 -32.99 -9.73 3.69
N GLN A 49 -31.68 -9.68 3.89
CA GLN A 49 -30.73 -9.92 2.81
C GLN A 49 -29.75 -11.04 3.17
N LEU A 50 -29.99 -12.19 2.54
CA LEU A 50 -29.08 -13.31 2.34
C LEU A 50 -27.64 -12.80 2.25
N ASP A 51 -26.78 -13.34 3.11
CA ASP A 51 -25.34 -13.06 3.20
C ASP A 51 -24.67 -13.22 1.83
N SER A 52 -24.65 -12.15 1.04
CA SER A 52 -23.78 -12.03 -0.11
C SER A 52 -22.39 -11.70 0.43
N THR A 53 -21.68 -12.74 0.87
CA THR A 53 -20.23 -12.64 1.06
C THR A 53 -19.65 -12.34 -0.33
N THR A 54 -19.46 -11.06 -0.64
CA THR A 54 -18.69 -10.63 -1.80
C THR A 54 -17.25 -11.02 -1.54
N HIS A 55 -16.93 -12.28 -1.79
CA HIS A 55 -15.55 -12.71 -1.92
C HIS A 55 -14.98 -11.94 -3.11
N SER A 56 -14.28 -10.85 -2.83
CA SER A 56 -13.39 -10.23 -3.80
C SER A 56 -12.47 -11.34 -4.29
N ASN A 57 -12.59 -11.72 -5.56
CA ASN A 57 -11.74 -12.74 -6.16
C ASN A 57 -10.29 -12.24 -6.09
N LEU A 58 -9.54 -12.77 -5.12
CA LEU A 58 -8.14 -12.42 -4.94
C LEU A 58 -7.31 -13.20 -5.95
N ASN A 59 -6.58 -12.46 -6.77
CA ASN A 59 -5.64 -13.01 -7.73
C ASN A 59 -4.23 -13.02 -7.13
N THR A 60 -3.40 -13.95 -7.59
CA THR A 60 -1.97 -13.98 -7.22
C THR A 60 -1.16 -13.28 -8.30
N TYR A 61 -0.22 -12.42 -7.88
CA TYR A 61 0.66 -11.67 -8.76
C TYR A 61 2.11 -11.93 -8.40
N LEU A 62 2.94 -12.15 -9.42
CA LEU A 62 4.39 -12.08 -9.31
C LEU A 62 4.82 -10.62 -9.48
N VAL A 63 5.53 -10.11 -8.49
CA VAL A 63 6.15 -8.79 -8.49
C VAL A 63 7.64 -8.96 -8.66
N ILE A 64 8.21 -8.24 -9.62
CA ILE A 64 9.65 -8.08 -9.79
C ILE A 64 9.97 -6.60 -9.60
N ALA A 65 10.74 -6.29 -8.55
CA ALA A 65 11.05 -4.94 -8.12
C ALA A 65 12.57 -4.73 -8.09
N PRO A 66 13.17 -4.23 -9.18
CA PRO A 66 14.60 -3.95 -9.24
C PRO A 66 15.03 -2.84 -8.28
N ASP A 67 16.26 -2.92 -7.75
CA ASP A 67 16.83 -1.83 -6.96
C ASP A 67 17.13 -0.60 -7.85
N LEU A 68 16.96 0.59 -7.26
CA LEU A 68 17.38 1.84 -7.89
C LEU A 68 18.90 1.91 -7.90
N LYS A 69 19.45 2.24 -9.08
CA LYS A 69 20.89 2.48 -9.25
C LYS A 69 21.33 3.65 -8.35
N ASP A 70 22.53 3.52 -7.78
CA ASP A 70 23.19 4.56 -6.97
C ASP A 70 22.44 4.97 -5.68
N SER A 71 21.55 4.13 -5.19
CA SER A 71 20.90 4.31 -3.89
C SER A 71 21.91 4.28 -2.73
N ASN A 72 21.70 5.15 -1.74
CA ASN A 72 22.62 5.29 -0.61
C ASN A 72 22.62 4.01 0.26
N ARG A 73 23.71 3.25 0.20
CA ARG A 73 23.86 1.96 0.90
C ARG A 73 23.59 2.02 2.41
N CYS A 74 23.98 3.10 3.08
CA CYS A 74 23.73 3.24 4.53
C CYS A 74 22.24 3.43 4.83
N VAL A 75 21.51 4.11 3.95
CA VAL A 75 20.06 4.27 4.04
C VAL A 75 19.38 2.93 3.76
N LEU A 76 19.81 2.22 2.73
CA LEU A 76 19.27 0.90 2.37
C LEU A 76 19.32 -0.12 3.52
N LEU A 77 20.37 -0.12 4.35
CA LEU A 77 20.47 -1.02 5.49
C LEU A 77 19.32 -0.80 6.50
N LYS A 78 18.99 0.46 6.81
CA LYS A 78 17.88 0.78 7.72
C LYS A 78 16.53 0.48 7.07
N LEU A 79 16.39 0.80 5.78
CA LEU A 79 15.17 0.51 5.03
C LEU A 79 14.91 -1.00 4.95
N ARG A 80 15.96 -1.81 4.88
CA ARG A 80 15.85 -3.27 4.79
C ARG A 80 15.17 -3.88 6.00
N GLU A 81 15.48 -3.40 7.20
CA GLU A 81 14.85 -3.90 8.42
C GLU A 81 13.35 -3.62 8.41
N GLU A 82 12.94 -2.40 8.05
CA GLU A 82 11.53 -2.04 7.97
C GLU A 82 10.82 -2.75 6.81
N HIS A 83 11.46 -2.89 5.64
CA HIS A 83 10.92 -3.64 4.52
C HIS A 83 10.67 -5.11 4.88
N ILE A 84 11.62 -5.76 5.54
CA ILE A 84 11.47 -7.15 6.00
C ILE A 84 10.35 -7.26 7.04
N LYS A 85 10.21 -6.27 7.94
CA LYS A 85 9.11 -6.25 8.92
C LYS A 85 7.75 -6.10 8.23
N MET A 86 7.62 -5.18 7.28
CA MET A 86 6.43 -5.01 6.44
C MET A 86 6.11 -6.28 5.65
N ALA A 87 7.12 -6.95 5.08
CA ALA A 87 6.95 -8.20 4.37
C ALA A 87 6.47 -9.34 5.30
N LYS A 88 7.00 -9.42 6.53
CA LYS A 88 6.54 -10.36 7.56
C LYS A 88 5.08 -10.12 7.94
N GLU A 89 4.66 -8.87 8.05
CA GLU A 89 3.25 -8.53 8.27
C GLU A 89 2.39 -8.98 7.08
N GLY A 90 2.86 -8.76 5.85
CA GLY A 90 2.22 -9.25 4.62
C GLY A 90 2.06 -10.77 4.58
N LEU A 91 3.08 -11.51 5.04
CA LEU A 91 3.00 -12.97 5.19
C LEU A 91 1.94 -13.35 6.23
N ASN A 92 1.93 -12.67 7.38
CA ASN A 92 0.98 -12.93 8.46
C ASN A 92 -0.49 -12.65 8.07
N THR A 93 -0.72 -11.62 7.25
CA THR A 93 -2.07 -11.27 6.76
C THR A 93 -2.50 -12.10 5.56
N GLY A 94 -1.59 -12.87 4.95
CA GLY A 94 -1.79 -13.61 3.71
C GLY A 94 -1.74 -12.75 2.44
N ARG A 95 -1.41 -11.45 2.55
CA ARG A 95 -1.22 -10.56 1.41
C ARG A 95 0.04 -10.89 0.61
N ILE A 96 1.07 -11.39 1.28
CA ILE A 96 2.25 -11.97 0.65
C ILE A 96 2.17 -13.48 0.84
N VAL A 97 2.30 -14.21 -0.25
CA VAL A 97 2.38 -15.67 -0.27
C VAL A 97 3.83 -16.09 -0.01
N ASN A 98 4.79 -15.47 -0.70
CA ASN A 98 6.21 -15.70 -0.54
C ASN A 98 7.01 -14.52 -1.13
N GLY A 99 8.32 -14.44 -0.86
CA GLY A 99 9.18 -13.43 -1.44
C GLY A 99 10.64 -13.57 -1.05
N GLY A 100 11.52 -12.85 -1.76
CA GLY A 100 12.95 -12.88 -1.52
C GLY A 100 13.72 -11.82 -2.29
N ALA A 101 15.05 -11.84 -2.14
CA ALA A 101 15.95 -11.00 -2.92
C ALA A 101 16.27 -11.65 -4.26
N MET A 102 16.40 -10.84 -5.30
CA MET A 102 17.06 -11.23 -6.56
C MET A 102 18.56 -11.03 -6.41
N LEU A 103 19.35 -11.94 -6.95
CA LEU A 103 20.82 -11.89 -6.91
C LEU A 103 21.37 -11.65 -8.32
N ASP A 104 22.57 -11.08 -8.43
CA ASP A 104 23.24 -10.84 -9.70
C ASP A 104 23.93 -12.09 -10.29
N SER A 105 24.21 -13.07 -9.44
CA SER A 105 24.99 -14.26 -9.76
C SER A 105 24.64 -15.40 -8.82
N ASP A 106 24.97 -16.62 -9.23
CA ASP A 106 24.89 -17.77 -8.35
C ASP A 106 25.93 -17.65 -7.23
N PRO A 107 25.63 -18.09 -5.99
CA PRO A 107 26.57 -18.06 -4.88
C PRO A 107 27.91 -18.75 -5.15
N SER A 108 27.92 -19.74 -6.05
CA SER A 108 29.14 -20.46 -6.47
C SER A 108 30.03 -19.66 -7.42
N GLU A 109 29.49 -18.66 -8.10
CA GLU A 109 30.21 -17.87 -9.11
C GLU A 109 30.74 -16.55 -8.55
N SER A 110 30.24 -16.11 -7.39
CA SER A 110 30.71 -14.88 -6.77
C SER A 110 32.05 -15.08 -6.05
N ASN A 111 33.07 -14.29 -6.41
CA ASN A 111 34.34 -14.18 -5.65
C ASN A 111 34.15 -13.55 -4.24
N SER A 112 32.93 -13.15 -3.92
CA SER A 112 32.47 -12.65 -2.62
C SER A 112 31.74 -13.78 -1.90
N PHE A 113 31.80 -13.82 -0.57
CA PHE A 113 31.04 -14.80 0.23
C PHE A 113 29.51 -14.67 0.06
N LEU A 114 29.03 -13.53 -0.47
CA LEU A 114 27.62 -13.27 -0.76
C LEU A 114 27.46 -12.54 -2.10
N PRO A 115 26.66 -13.06 -3.04
CA PRO A 115 26.25 -12.35 -4.26
C PRO A 115 25.56 -11.02 -3.95
N LYS A 116 25.63 -10.09 -4.90
CA LYS A 116 24.99 -8.78 -4.74
C LYS A 116 23.50 -8.92 -4.97
N MET A 117 22.70 -8.29 -4.11
CA MET A 117 21.26 -8.18 -4.33
C MET A 117 20.97 -7.11 -5.39
N THR A 118 20.05 -7.42 -6.29
CA THR A 118 19.67 -6.58 -7.44
C THR A 118 18.22 -6.12 -7.40
N GLY A 119 17.47 -6.52 -6.36
CA GLY A 119 16.08 -6.18 -6.17
C GLY A 119 15.37 -7.23 -5.32
N SER A 120 14.04 -7.17 -5.36
CA SER A 120 13.15 -8.12 -4.69
C SER A 120 12.20 -8.79 -5.68
N TRP A 121 11.78 -10.00 -5.33
CA TRP A 121 10.62 -10.65 -5.94
C TRP A 121 9.60 -11.00 -4.85
N LEU A 122 8.31 -10.85 -5.16
CA LEU A 122 7.22 -11.18 -4.24
C LEU A 122 6.11 -11.90 -4.99
N LEU A 123 5.47 -12.88 -4.35
CA LEU A 123 4.17 -13.41 -4.74
C LEU A 123 3.12 -12.83 -3.80
N ILE A 124 2.18 -12.04 -4.34
CA ILE A 124 1.21 -11.30 -3.52
C ILE A 124 -0.23 -11.58 -3.95
N LYS A 125 -1.18 -11.37 -3.03
CA LYS A 125 -2.62 -11.49 -3.27
C LYS A 125 -3.29 -10.12 -3.26
N ALA A 126 -3.96 -9.80 -4.36
CA ALA A 126 -4.69 -8.54 -4.53
C ALA A 126 -5.97 -8.74 -5.35
N SER A 127 -6.93 -7.82 -5.22
CA SER A 127 -8.18 -7.84 -6.00
C SER A 127 -7.97 -7.48 -7.48
N SER A 128 -6.95 -6.69 -7.80
CA SER A 128 -6.61 -6.24 -9.15
C SER A 128 -5.10 -5.96 -9.28
N ILE A 129 -4.63 -5.80 -10.52
CA ILE A 129 -3.24 -5.39 -10.79
C ILE A 129 -2.95 -3.98 -10.26
N ASP A 130 -3.96 -3.11 -10.24
CA ASP A 130 -3.83 -1.76 -9.70
C ASP A 130 -3.69 -1.78 -8.18
N GLU A 131 -4.48 -2.61 -7.47
CA GLU A 131 -4.31 -2.81 -6.02
C GLU A 131 -2.92 -3.38 -5.72
N ALA A 132 -2.47 -4.39 -6.47
CA ALA A 132 -1.12 -4.94 -6.36
C ALA A 132 -0.05 -3.86 -6.55
N ARG A 133 -0.21 -2.99 -7.55
CA ARG A 133 0.71 -1.88 -7.82
C ARG A 133 0.71 -0.86 -6.68
N GLN A 134 -0.45 -0.46 -6.19
CA GLN A 134 -0.56 0.49 -5.07
C GLN A 134 0.09 -0.07 -3.80
N MET A 135 -0.12 -1.34 -3.49
CA MET A 135 0.55 -1.99 -2.36
C MET A 135 2.08 -1.93 -2.48
N CYS A 136 2.62 -2.19 -3.67
CA CYS A 136 4.06 -2.08 -3.92
C CYS A 136 4.56 -0.64 -3.79
N LEU A 137 3.81 0.35 -4.29
CA LEU A 137 4.18 1.77 -4.20
C LEU A 137 4.13 2.32 -2.77
N ASN A 138 3.33 1.70 -1.89
CA ASN A 138 3.26 2.02 -0.47
C ASN A 138 4.35 1.33 0.37
N ASP A 139 5.17 0.47 -0.24
CA ASP A 139 6.31 -0.14 0.45
C ASP A 139 7.38 0.91 0.79
N VAL A 140 8.08 0.71 1.91
CA VAL A 140 9.18 1.59 2.30
C VAL A 140 10.28 1.63 1.25
N TYR A 141 10.52 0.53 0.52
CA TYR A 141 11.48 0.50 -0.58
C TYR A 141 11.05 1.34 -1.79
N SER A 142 9.74 1.45 -2.07
CA SER A 142 9.26 2.36 -3.11
C SER A 142 9.30 3.81 -2.67
N THR A 143 8.74 4.11 -1.49
CA THR A 143 8.60 5.48 -0.98
C THR A 143 9.95 6.15 -0.69
N GLN A 144 10.96 5.37 -0.33
CA GLN A 144 12.31 5.85 -0.04
C GLN A 144 13.29 5.60 -1.19
N SER A 145 12.80 5.33 -2.40
CA SER A 145 13.61 5.18 -3.62
C SER A 145 14.71 4.11 -3.52
N ALA A 146 14.46 3.03 -2.79
CA ALA A 146 15.30 1.83 -2.81
C ALA A 146 15.00 0.97 -4.05
N TRP A 147 13.73 0.87 -4.45
CA TRP A 147 13.32 0.26 -5.71
C TRP A 147 13.20 1.29 -6.84
N ASP A 148 13.53 0.86 -8.05
CA ASP A 148 13.23 1.59 -9.27
C ASP A 148 11.77 1.31 -9.68
N VAL A 149 10.85 2.14 -9.17
CA VAL A 149 9.41 2.03 -9.43
C VAL A 149 9.05 2.11 -10.92
N THR A 150 9.93 2.70 -11.76
CA THR A 150 9.72 2.78 -13.21
C THR A 150 9.93 1.43 -13.90
N LYS A 151 10.70 0.54 -13.28
CA LYS A 151 10.99 -0.82 -13.76
C LYS A 151 10.21 -1.90 -13.01
N LEU A 152 9.28 -1.52 -12.14
CA LEU A 152 8.43 -2.45 -11.41
C LEU A 152 7.55 -3.25 -12.38
N GLN A 153 7.67 -4.58 -12.35
CA GLN A 153 6.85 -5.50 -13.14
C GLN A 153 5.89 -6.25 -12.22
N ILE A 154 4.63 -6.34 -12.64
CA ILE A 154 3.59 -7.07 -11.92
C ILE A 154 2.85 -7.93 -12.93
N THR A 155 2.84 -9.24 -12.73
CA THR A 155 2.27 -10.21 -13.68
C THR A 155 1.30 -11.13 -12.94
N PRO A 156 0.05 -11.33 -13.44
CA PRO A 156 -0.85 -12.34 -12.89
C PRO A 156 -0.26 -13.73 -13.06
N VAL A 157 -0.27 -14.54 -12.00
CA VAL A 157 0.25 -15.90 -12.03
C VAL A 157 -0.72 -16.87 -11.37
N LYS A 158 -0.65 -18.13 -11.80
CA LYS A 158 -1.32 -19.25 -11.12
C LYS A 158 -0.25 -20.13 -10.50
N THR A 159 -0.23 -20.19 -9.17
CA THR A 159 0.71 -21.05 -8.44
C THR A 159 0.22 -22.49 -8.45
N ILE A 160 1.16 -23.44 -8.52
CA ILE A 160 0.87 -24.88 -8.47
C ILE A 160 1.07 -25.43 -7.05
N VAL A 161 1.93 -24.78 -6.27
CA VAL A 161 2.30 -25.10 -4.88
C VAL A 161 2.13 -23.89 -3.98
#